data_AF-A0A842KTE4-F1
#
_entry.id   AF-A0A842KTE4-F1
#
_cell.length_a   1.000
_cell.length_b   1.000
_cell.length_c   1.000
_cell.angle_alpha   90.00
_cell.angle_beta   90.00
_cell.angle_gamma   90.00
#
_symmetry.space_group_name_H-M   'P 1'
#
loop_
_entity.id
_entity.type
_entity.pdbx_description
1 polymer ?
#
loop_
_entity_poly.entity_id
_entity_poly.type
_entity_poly.pdbx_seq_one_letter_code
_entity_poly.pdbx_strand_id
1 'polypeptide(L)' 'MDFSKVHSLRKLFLLLGQVLDKVDAFKGFENEKSLEFASLEDAYVTLRYFPRDFSRSEAEKLMKFLEEVIEFVGKFSSG' A
#
# COMPACT_ATOMS: atom_id res chain seq x y z
N MET A 1 16.46 -1.69 -18.18
CA MET A 1 15.58 -0.51 -18.11
C MET A 1 14.84 -0.64 -16.79
N ASP A 2 15.27 0.11 -15.78
CA ASP A 2 14.96 -0.11 -14.36
C ASP A 2 13.55 0.43 -14.05
N PHE A 3 12.51 -0.39 -14.26
CA PHE A 3 11.14 0.00 -13.92
C PHE A 3 10.92 -0.12 -12.41
N SER A 4 11.10 1.03 -11.78
CA SER A 4 10.34 1.57 -10.66
C SER A 4 10.52 0.87 -9.30
N LYS A 5 11.13 1.61 -8.36
CA LYS A 5 11.14 1.34 -6.91
C LYS A 5 9.73 1.46 -6.28
N VAL A 6 8.66 1.25 -7.05
CA VAL A 6 7.28 1.64 -6.72
C VAL A 6 6.49 0.43 -6.24
N HIS A 7 6.73 -0.74 -6.84
CA HIS A 7 6.34 -2.03 -6.26
C HIS A 7 7.00 -2.31 -4.90
N SER A 8 7.85 -1.40 -4.39
CA SER A 8 8.43 -1.55 -3.07
C SER A 8 7.36 -1.55 -2.00
N LEU A 9 6.28 -0.77 -2.10
CA LEU A 9 5.27 -0.74 -1.03
C LEU A 9 4.58 -2.10 -0.90
N ARG A 10 3.98 -2.61 -1.99
CA ARG A 10 3.39 -3.95 -1.99
C ARG A 10 4.38 -5.04 -1.62
N LYS A 11 5.62 -4.96 -2.14
CA LYS A 11 6.66 -5.92 -1.79
C LYS A 11 7.03 -5.87 -0.32
N LEU A 12 7.21 -4.69 0.27
CA LEU A 12 7.52 -4.52 1.70
C LEU A 12 6.36 -5.02 2.56
N PHE A 13 5.13 -4.75 2.17
CA PHE A 13 3.94 -5.26 2.85
C PHE A 13 3.91 -6.79 2.85
N LEU A 14 4.12 -7.44 1.71
CA LEU A 14 4.16 -8.90 1.63
C LEU A 14 5.38 -9.51 2.34
N LEU A 15 6.54 -8.86 2.30
CA LEU A 15 7.73 -9.25 3.06
C LEU A 15 7.47 -9.19 4.57
N LEU A 16 6.74 -8.19 5.06
CA LEU A 16 6.33 -8.12 6.45
C LEU A 16 5.47 -9.34 6.84
N GLY A 17 4.52 -9.72 5.97
CA GLY A 17 3.76 -10.95 6.14
C GLY A 17 4.61 -12.22 6.18
N GLN A 18 5.72 -12.26 5.43
CA GLN A 18 6.69 -13.37 5.50
C GLN A 18 7.44 -13.41 6.82
N VAL A 19 7.93 -12.27 7.31
CA VAL A 19 8.67 -12.18 8.58
C VAL A 19 7.78 -12.53 9.78
N LEU A 20 6.49 -12.20 9.72
CA LEU A 20 5.51 -12.49 10.77
C LEU A 20 4.87 -13.88 10.68
N ASP A 21 5.22 -14.69 9.67
CA ASP A 21 4.57 -15.98 9.38
C ASP A 21 3.04 -15.85 9.19
N LYS A 22 2.63 -14.83 8.44
CA LYS A 22 1.23 -14.48 8.11
C LYS A 22 1.01 -14.21 6.62
N VAL A 23 1.80 -14.83 5.76
CA VAL A 23 1.82 -14.56 4.31
C VAL A 23 0.42 -14.60 3.68
N ASP A 24 -0.40 -15.59 4.02
CA ASP A 24 -1.72 -15.75 3.41
C ASP A 24 -2.69 -14.63 3.81
N ALA A 25 -2.65 -14.16 5.06
CA ALA A 25 -3.45 -13.02 5.50
C ALA A 25 -3.04 -11.74 4.77
N PHE A 26 -1.72 -11.50 4.65
CA PHE A 26 -1.20 -10.34 3.94
C PHE A 26 -1.51 -10.38 2.44
N LYS A 27 -1.40 -11.55 1.79
CA LYS A 27 -1.82 -11.72 0.39
C LYS A 27 -3.33 -11.53 0.22
N GLY A 28 -4.13 -12.01 1.16
CA GLY A 28 -5.58 -11.80 1.16
C GLY A 28 -5.94 -10.32 1.19
N PHE A 29 -5.33 -9.57 2.12
CA PHE A 29 -5.54 -8.13 2.24
C PHE A 29 -5.03 -7.36 1.01
N GLU A 30 -3.84 -7.70 0.49
CA GLU A 30 -3.30 -7.04 -0.70
C GLU A 30 -4.18 -7.28 -1.94
N ASN A 31 -4.67 -8.50 -2.14
CA ASN A 31 -5.61 -8.80 -3.23
C ASN A 31 -6.92 -8.02 -3.09
N GLU A 32 -7.49 -7.96 -1.89
CA GLU A 32 -8.72 -7.22 -1.62
C GLU A 32 -8.55 -5.71 -1.90
N LYS A 33 -7.38 -5.15 -1.58
CA LYS A 33 -7.07 -3.72 -1.68
C LYS A 33 -6.15 -3.37 -2.86
N SER A 34 -6.13 -4.22 -3.89
CA SER A 34 -5.14 -4.15 -4.98
C SER A 34 -5.20 -2.83 -5.77
N LEU A 35 -6.39 -2.24 -5.91
CA LEU A 35 -6.59 -0.95 -6.58
C LEU A 35 -6.12 0.22 -5.73
N GLU A 36 -6.34 0.17 -4.42
CA GLU A 36 -5.90 1.18 -3.48
C GLU A 36 -4.37 1.19 -3.35
N PHE A 37 -3.75 0.01 -3.31
CA PHE A 37 -2.29 -0.12 -3.40
C PHE A 37 -1.75 0.49 -4.69
N ALA A 38 -2.37 0.21 -5.84
CA ALA A 38 -1.97 0.80 -7.12
C ALA A 38 -2.11 2.33 -7.11
N SER A 39 -3.23 2.83 -6.59
CA SER A 39 -3.50 4.27 -6.52
C SER A 39 -2.49 5.00 -5.63
N LEU A 40 -2.09 4.41 -4.50
CA LEU A 40 -1.10 4.99 -3.60
C LEU A 40 0.31 4.98 -4.21
N GLU A 41 0.67 3.89 -4.87
CA GLU A 41 1.93 3.73 -5.60
C GLU A 41 2.04 4.74 -6.75
N ASP A 42 0.97 4.92 -7.54
CA ASP A 42 0.89 5.90 -8.63
C ASP A 42 0.92 7.35 -8.10
N ALA A 43 0.26 7.61 -6.96
CA ALA A 43 0.32 8.92 -6.31
C ALA A 43 1.76 9.31 -5.91
N TYR A 44 2.53 8.36 -5.39
CA TYR A 44 3.93 8.60 -5.06
C TYR A 44 4.82 8.89 -6.29
N VAL A 45 4.56 8.20 -7.41
CA VAL A 45 5.30 8.42 -8.67
C VAL A 45 4.94 9.77 -9.28
N THR A 46 3.65 10.05 -9.42
CA THR A 46 3.16 11.26 -10.08
C THR A 46 3.62 12.51 -9.34
N LEU A 47 3.52 12.59 -8.01
CA LEU A 47 4.03 13.72 -7.24
C LEU A 47 5.49 14.11 -7.54
N ARG A 48 6.32 13.14 -7.96
CA ARG A 48 7.75 13.37 -8.22
C ARG A 48 8.08 13.71 -9.68
N TYR A 49 7.25 13.29 -10.63
CA TYR A 49 7.59 13.35 -12.06
C TYR A 49 6.53 14.05 -12.93
N PHE A 50 5.28 14.16 -12.47
CA PHE A 50 4.17 14.76 -13.21
C PHE A 50 3.22 15.49 -12.25
N PRO A 51 3.01 16.81 -12.40
CA PRO A 51 2.06 17.55 -11.57
C PRO A 51 0.62 17.13 -11.92
N ARG A 52 0.15 16.05 -11.30
CA ARG A 52 -1.24 15.64 -11.26
C ARG A 52 -1.86 16.22 -10.01
N ASP A 53 -2.93 16.98 -10.18
CA ASP A 53 -3.76 17.38 -9.05
C ASP A 53 -4.63 16.20 -8.61
N PHE A 54 -4.63 15.93 -7.31
CA PHE A 54 -5.52 14.96 -6.70
C PHE A 54 -6.72 15.71 -6.13
N SER A 55 -7.92 15.20 -6.42
CA SER A 55 -9.13 15.70 -5.78
C SER A 55 -9.10 15.39 -4.28
N ARG A 56 -9.82 16.20 -3.50
CA ARG A 56 -10.00 15.95 -2.06
C ARG A 56 -10.53 14.54 -1.79
N SER A 57 -11.46 14.05 -2.61
CA SER A 57 -12.04 12.71 -2.45
C SER A 57 -11.02 11.60 -2.68
N GLU A 58 -10.10 11.74 -3.65
CA GLU A 58 -9.03 10.78 -3.86
C GLU A 58 -8.06 10.76 -2.66
N ALA A 59 -7.69 11.94 -2.15
CA ALA A 59 -6.83 12.05 -0.97
C ALA A 59 -7.49 11.41 0.26
N GLU A 60 -8.76 11.69 0.52
CA GLU A 60 -9.51 11.10 1.65
C GLU A 60 -9.60 9.57 1.55
N LYS A 61 -9.81 9.02 0.34
CA LYS A 61 -9.82 7.56 0.13
C LYS A 61 -8.46 6.93 0.41
N LEU A 62 -7.37 7.55 -0.04
CA LEU A 62 -6.02 7.06 0.23
C LEU A 62 -5.65 7.15 1.72
N MET A 63 -6.09 8.21 2.41
CA MET A 63 -5.90 8.35 3.86
C MET A 63 -6.64 7.24 4.63
N LYS A 64 -7.90 6.95 4.25
CA LYS A 64 -8.65 5.84 4.83
C LYS A 64 -7.97 4.49 4.57
N PHE A 65 -7.48 4.27 3.36
CA PHE A 65 -6.73 3.06 3.04
C PHE A 65 -5.46 2.91 3.89
N LEU A 66 -4.74 4.00 4.15
CA LEU A 66 -3.58 4.00 5.05
C LEU A 66 -3.97 3.56 6.47
N GLU A 67 -5.09 4.07 7.00
CA GLU A 67 -5.62 3.66 8.32
C GLU A 67 -5.94 2.15 8.34
N GLU A 68 -6.59 1.63 7.30
CA GLU A 68 -6.90 0.20 7.16
C GLU A 68 -5.63 -0.67 7.15
N VAL A 69 -4.57 -0.22 6.46
CA VAL A 69 -3.26 -0.90 6.44
C VAL A 69 -2.63 -0.91 7.83
N ILE A 70 -2.64 0.23 8.54
CA ILE A 70 -2.06 0.34 9.89
C ILE A 70 -2.82 -0.56 10.86
N GLU A 71 -4.15 -0.56 10.81
CA GLU A 71 -4.98 -1.42 11.66
C GLU A 71 -4.73 -2.90 11.35
N PHE A 72 -4.64 -3.27 10.07
CA PHE A 72 -4.34 -4.63 9.66
C PHE A 72 -2.98 -5.10 10.20
N VAL A 73 -1.92 -4.30 10.02
CA VAL A 73 -0.57 -4.65 10.51
C VAL A 73 -0.52 -4.68 12.04
N GLY A 74 -1.25 -3.78 12.71
CA GLY A 74 -1.32 -3.71 14.17
C GLY A 74 -1.86 -4.99 14.82
N LYS A 75 -2.75 -5.72 14.13
CA LYS A 75 -3.28 -7.03 14.57
C LYS A 75 -2.19 -8.10 14.75
N PHE A 76 -1.03 -7.92 14.11
CA PHE A 76 0.09 -8.87 14.14
C PHE A 76 1.33 -8.32 14.86
N SER A 77 1.31 -7.06 15.28
CA SER A 77 2.45 -6.37 15.92
C SER A 77 2.34 -6.33 17.45
N SER A 78 1.24 -6.83 18.01
CA SER A 78 1.02 -6.91 19.46
C SER A 78 1.48 -8.28 19.97
N GLY A 79 2.80 -8.44 20.13
CA GLY A 79 3.47 -9.62 20.70
C GLY A 79 4.66 -9.20 21.53
#